data_AF-A0A7S0WGI6-F1
#
_entry.id   AF-A0A7S0WGI6-F1
#
_cell.length_a   1.000
_cell.length_b   1.000
_cell.length_c   1.000
_cell.angle_alpha   90.00
_cell.angle_beta   90.00
_cell.angle_gamma   90.00
#
_symmetry.space_group_name_H-M   'P 1'
#
loop_
_entity.id
_entity.type
_entity.pdbx_description
1 polymer ?
#
loop_
_entity_poly.entity_id
_entity_poly.type
_entity_poly.pdbx_seq_one_letter_code
_entity_poly.pdbx_strand_id
1 'polypeptide(L)'
;IFSGFAGYLQLYHNNLFGKGQTVNVGVEATPKKGGRGITVVRPQLKVNYRDPWVGFGPTRTARTMSIESQNSNLKSTHGVPSSQTTDGNTPDITAPGLSEITVQRFSHTLEHTRPLLNGWNGMFSMSFNRNSVLDNDGNHTLFDAYGAPVTFSGTKHDTSLTSQLRFAYSGPNDASLVLSA
;
A
#
# COMPACT_ATOMS: atom_id res chain seq x y z
N ILE A 1 30.67 -3.17 6.50
CA ILE A 1 30.33 -4.41 5.75
C ILE A 1 28.87 -4.71 6.06
N PHE A 2 27.97 -4.62 5.08
CA PHE A 2 26.56 -4.96 5.27
C PHE A 2 26.40 -6.47 5.10
N SER A 3 25.78 -7.14 6.06
CA SER A 3 25.35 -8.54 5.92
C SER A 3 23.85 -8.61 6.09
N GLY A 4 23.16 -9.15 5.10
CA GLY A 4 21.72 -9.40 5.15
C GLY A 4 21.30 -10.26 3.97
N PHE A 5 20.30 -11.11 4.18
CA PHE A 5 19.69 -11.89 3.11
C PHE A 5 18.65 -11.03 2.41
N ALA A 6 18.89 -10.72 1.13
CA ALA A 6 17.87 -10.17 0.25
C ALA A 6 17.23 -11.32 -0.52
N GLY A 7 15.90 -11.36 -0.55
CA GLY A 7 15.18 -12.43 -1.22
C GLY A 7 13.85 -11.97 -1.78
N TYR A 8 13.48 -12.55 -2.91
CA TYR A 8 12.18 -12.40 -3.53
C TYR A 8 11.59 -13.78 -3.78
N LEU A 9 10.34 -13.99 -3.38
CA LEU A 9 9.59 -15.21 -3.62
C LEU A 9 8.28 -14.82 -4.31
N GLN A 10 8.01 -15.43 -5.46
CA GLN A 10 6.73 -15.30 -6.13
C GLN A 10 6.13 -16.67 -6.42
N LEU A 11 4.90 -16.86 -5.97
CA LEU A 11 4.09 -18.03 -6.22
C LEU A 11 2.86 -17.61 -7.01
N TYR A 12 2.59 -18.35 -8.07
CA TYR A 12 1.43 -18.12 -8.92
C TYR A 12 0.74 -19.44 -9.20
N HIS A 13 -0.58 -19.45 -9.06
CA HIS A 13 -1.39 -20.61 -9.37
C HIS A 13 -2.62 -20.20 -10.17
N ASN A 14 -2.83 -20.90 -11.28
CA ASN A 14 -3.99 -20.79 -12.14
C ASN A 14 -4.94 -21.94 -11.89
N ASN A 15 -6.24 -21.68 -12.03
CA ASN A 15 -7.27 -22.71 -11.92
C ASN A 15 -7.23 -23.42 -10.55
N LEU A 16 -7.16 -22.64 -9.47
CA LEU A 16 -7.11 -23.15 -8.10
C LEU A 16 -8.27 -24.13 -7.86
N PHE A 17 -7.93 -25.37 -7.51
CA PHE A 17 -8.88 -26.48 -7.29
C PHE A 17 -9.83 -26.76 -8.48
N GLY A 18 -9.44 -26.43 -9.72
CA GLY A 18 -10.29 -26.63 -10.89
C GLY A 18 -11.43 -25.60 -11.05
N LYS A 19 -11.42 -24.51 -10.28
CA LYS A 19 -12.50 -23.52 -10.24
C LYS A 19 -12.28 -22.27 -11.11
N GLY A 20 -11.21 -22.23 -11.91
CA GLY A 20 -10.84 -21.07 -12.71
C GLY A 20 -10.34 -19.86 -11.90
N GLN A 21 -10.14 -20.03 -10.59
CA GLN A 21 -9.64 -18.98 -9.70
C GLN A 21 -8.12 -18.85 -9.83
N THR A 22 -7.58 -17.65 -9.59
CA THR A 22 -6.14 -17.39 -9.66
C THR A 22 -5.63 -16.79 -8.35
N VAL A 23 -4.41 -17.18 -7.97
CA VAL A 23 -3.72 -16.66 -6.78
C VAL A 23 -2.31 -16.26 -7.17
N ASN A 24 -1.90 -15.06 -6.77
CA ASN A 24 -0.54 -14.57 -6.91
C ASN A 24 -0.06 -14.08 -5.54
N VAL A 25 1.04 -14.62 -5.06
CA VAL A 25 1.69 -14.25 -3.80
C VAL A 25 3.12 -13.84 -4.10
N GLY A 26 3.48 -12.61 -3.80
CA GLY A 26 4.83 -12.08 -3.88
C GLY A 26 5.28 -11.64 -2.49
N VAL A 27 6.50 -12.02 -2.10
CA VAL A 27 7.16 -11.54 -0.89
C VAL A 27 8.54 -11.06 -1.28
N GLU A 28 8.86 -9.82 -0.95
CA GLU A 28 10.20 -9.26 -1.11
C GLU A 28 10.73 -8.85 0.26
N ALA A 29 11.91 -9.32 0.63
CA ALA A 29 12.60 -8.91 1.84
C ALA A 29 13.97 -8.37 1.43
N THR A 30 14.10 -7.05 1.46
CA THR A 30 15.35 -6.36 1.11
C THR A 30 15.91 -5.68 2.36
N PRO A 31 17.09 -6.08 2.86
CA PRO A 31 17.73 -5.44 3.99
C PRO A 31 18.19 -4.02 3.60
N LYS A 32 17.96 -3.06 4.49
CA LYS A 32 18.43 -1.69 4.36
C LYS A 32 19.30 -1.33 5.55
N LYS A 33 20.24 -0.41 5.34
CA LYS A 33 20.96 0.22 6.45
C LYS A 33 19.98 1.13 7.18
N GLY A 34 19.72 0.83 8.45
CA GLY A 34 19.01 1.70 9.36
C GLY A 34 19.93 2.75 9.99
N GLY A 35 19.39 3.50 10.95
CA GLY A 35 20.18 4.43 11.73
C GLY A 35 21.18 3.69 12.61
N ARG A 36 22.23 4.41 13.03
CA ARG A 36 23.23 3.93 14.00
C ARG A 36 23.97 2.64 13.59
N GLY A 37 23.88 2.24 12.31
CA GLY A 37 24.52 1.03 11.78
C GLY A 37 23.71 -0.26 11.94
N ILE A 38 22.43 -0.19 12.32
CA ILE A 38 21.54 -1.35 12.45
C ILE A 38 21.05 -1.79 11.06
N THR A 39 20.91 -3.10 10.80
CA THR A 39 20.26 -3.61 9.58
C THR A 39 18.76 -3.72 9.82
N VAL A 40 17.95 -3.06 8.98
CA VAL A 40 16.49 -3.08 9.06
C VAL A 40 15.94 -3.79 7.83
N VAL A 41 15.11 -4.82 8.04
CA VAL A 41 14.41 -5.53 6.97
C VAL A 41 12.95 -5.16 7.01
N ARG A 42 12.41 -4.65 5.89
CA ARG A 42 11.01 -4.24 5.78
C ARG A 42 10.36 -5.03 4.65
N PRO A 43 9.74 -6.18 4.93
CA PRO A 43 9.20 -7.02 3.89
C PRO A 43 8.03 -6.34 3.19
N GLN A 44 8.01 -6.45 1.86
CA GLN A 44 6.88 -6.11 1.02
C GLN A 44 6.12 -7.39 0.69
N LEU A 45 4.81 -7.32 0.79
CA LEU A 45 3.91 -8.44 0.56
C LEU A 45 2.93 -8.02 -0.52
N LYS A 46 2.66 -8.89 -1.47
CA LYS A 46 1.63 -8.68 -2.48
C LYS A 46 0.87 -9.97 -2.70
N VAL A 47 -0.34 -10.04 -2.18
CA VAL A 47 -1.26 -11.17 -2.35
C VAL A 47 -2.43 -10.70 -3.19
N ASN A 48 -2.69 -11.37 -4.29
CA ASN A 48 -3.84 -11.14 -5.14
C ASN A 48 -4.58 -12.44 -5.36
N TYR A 49 -5.87 -12.43 -5.10
CA TYR A 49 -6.79 -13.53 -5.33
C TYR A 49 -7.89 -13.06 -6.26
N ARG A 50 -8.20 -13.83 -7.30
CA ARG A 50 -9.28 -13.54 -8.24
C ARG A 50 -10.16 -14.76 -8.44
N ASP A 51 -11.45 -14.57 -8.22
CA ASP A 51 -12.49 -15.52 -8.54
C ASP A 51 -13.38 -14.94 -9.65
N PRO A 52 -13.28 -15.41 -10.91
CA PRO A 52 -14.08 -14.89 -12.01
C PRO A 52 -15.56 -15.29 -11.93
N TRP A 53 -15.91 -16.38 -11.23
CA TRP A 53 -17.25 -16.96 -11.22
C TRP A 53 -17.65 -17.42 -9.83
N VAL A 54 -17.87 -16.45 -8.93
CA VAL A 54 -18.26 -16.72 -7.56
C VAL A 54 -19.54 -17.56 -7.52
N GLY A 55 -19.43 -18.76 -6.94
CA GLY A 55 -20.56 -19.66 -6.73
C GLY A 55 -21.09 -20.35 -7.99
N PHE A 56 -20.39 -20.30 -9.13
CA PHE A 56 -20.80 -20.91 -10.41
C PHE A 56 -22.22 -20.53 -10.86
N GLY A 57 -22.75 -19.42 -10.34
CA GLY A 57 -24.11 -18.98 -10.62
C GLY A 57 -24.25 -18.31 -11.99
N PRO A 58 -25.48 -18.22 -12.53
CA PRO A 58 -25.74 -17.54 -13.81
C PRO A 58 -25.43 -16.04 -13.77
N THR A 59 -25.27 -15.46 -12.58
CA THR A 59 -25.05 -14.03 -12.35
C THR A 59 -23.62 -13.56 -12.65
N ARG A 60 -22.76 -14.44 -13.19
CA ARG A 60 -21.46 -14.08 -13.79
C ARG A 60 -20.63 -13.14 -12.91
N THR A 61 -20.66 -13.41 -11.61
CA THR A 61 -20.17 -12.50 -10.59
C THR A 61 -18.69 -12.74 -10.33
N ALA A 62 -17.88 -11.70 -10.49
CA ALA A 62 -16.45 -11.75 -10.25
C ALA A 62 -16.09 -11.11 -8.89
N ARG A 63 -15.03 -11.62 -8.27
CA ARG A 63 -14.45 -11.08 -7.04
C ARG A 63 -12.94 -11.02 -7.16
N THR A 64 -12.37 -9.91 -6.74
CA THR A 64 -10.92 -9.75 -6.58
C THR A 64 -10.65 -9.32 -5.15
N MET A 65 -9.64 -9.93 -4.53
CA MET A 65 -9.11 -9.53 -3.23
C MET A 65 -7.63 -9.28 -3.36
N SER A 66 -7.16 -8.18 -2.79
CA SER A 66 -5.75 -7.80 -2.80
C SER A 66 -5.31 -7.39 -1.42
N ILE A 67 -4.15 -7.87 -0.99
CA ILE A 67 -3.49 -7.45 0.24
C ILE A 67 -2.07 -7.05 -0.13
N GLU A 68 -1.68 -5.83 0.18
CA GLU A 68 -0.39 -5.28 -0.19
C GLU A 68 0.28 -4.56 0.98
N SER A 69 1.55 -4.83 1.20
CA SER A 69 2.42 -4.08 2.11
C SER A 69 3.50 -3.41 1.26
N GLN A 70 3.51 -2.09 1.23
CA GLN A 70 4.48 -1.29 0.51
C GLN A 70 5.23 -0.37 1.47
N ASN A 71 6.50 -0.12 1.15
CA ASN A 71 7.32 0.84 1.87
C ASN A 71 7.84 1.87 0.87
N SER A 72 7.53 3.15 1.06
CA SER A 72 8.12 4.24 0.29
C SER A 72 9.09 5.03 1.15
N ASN A 73 10.30 5.23 0.66
CA ASN A 73 11.26 6.10 1.33
C ASN A 73 10.94 7.54 0.94
N LEU A 74 10.67 8.39 1.93
CA LEU A 74 10.62 9.83 1.75
C LEU A 74 12.03 10.35 1.98
N LYS A 75 12.65 10.87 0.91
CA LYS A 75 13.87 11.65 1.08
C LYS A 75 13.50 12.88 1.89
N SER A 76 14.19 13.06 3.00
CA SER A 76 13.95 14.24 3.81
C SER A 76 14.38 15.46 3.00
N THR A 77 13.40 16.24 2.54
CA THR A 77 13.66 17.48 1.80
C THR A 77 13.90 18.56 2.86
N HIS A 78 15.02 18.44 3.57
CA HIS A 78 15.46 19.49 4.47
C HIS A 78 16.05 20.61 3.63
N GLY A 79 15.31 21.72 3.49
CA GLY A 79 15.91 23.00 3.16
C GLY A 79 16.72 23.45 4.37
N VAL A 80 17.99 23.06 4.44
CA VAL A 80 18.93 23.69 5.37
C VAL A 80 19.08 25.14 4.88
N PRO A 81 18.77 26.17 5.67
CA PRO A 81 19.26 27.51 5.36
C PRO A 81 20.78 27.40 5.33
N SER A 82 21.41 27.69 4.20
CA SER A 82 22.87 27.68 4.04
C SER A 82 23.60 28.70 4.95
N SER A 83 22.88 29.37 5.84
CA SER A 83 23.39 30.37 6.77
C SER A 83 23.39 29.85 8.22
N GLN A 84 24.19 28.82 8.50
CA GLN A 84 24.72 28.66 9.85
C GLN A 84 26.17 28.15 9.80
N THR A 85 26.99 28.86 9.03
CA THR A 85 28.45 28.83 9.17
C THR A 85 28.83 29.78 10.29
N THR A 86 28.76 29.35 11.55
CA THR A 86 29.47 30.10 12.61
C THR A 86 30.05 29.24 13.72
N ASP A 87 29.62 28.00 13.92
CA ASP A 87 30.36 27.04 14.74
C ASP A 87 30.40 25.69 14.01
N GLY A 88 31.58 25.11 13.86
CA GLY A 88 31.90 23.96 12.99
C GLY A 88 31.20 22.63 13.28
N ASN A 89 30.03 22.63 13.90
CA ASN A 89 29.14 21.48 13.98
C ASN A 89 28.27 21.43 12.72
N THR A 90 28.74 20.73 11.69
CA THR A 90 27.82 20.14 10.69
C THR A 90 26.70 19.44 11.44
N PRO A 91 25.42 19.76 11.18
CA PRO A 91 24.32 19.09 11.86
C PRO A 91 24.44 17.59 11.59
N ASP A 92 24.52 16.81 12.66
CA ASP A 92 24.58 15.36 12.56
C ASP A 92 23.30 14.90 11.86
N ILE A 93 23.43 14.44 10.62
CA ILE A 93 22.35 13.87 9.80
C ILE A 93 21.72 12.65 10.51
N THR A 94 22.38 12.11 11.53
CA THR A 94 21.88 11.04 12.39
C THR A 94 21.18 11.52 13.67
N ALA A 95 21.11 12.84 13.91
CA ALA A 95 20.34 13.41 15.02
C ALA A 95 18.84 13.06 14.85
N PRO A 96 18.13 12.74 15.95
CA PRO A 96 16.69 12.47 15.91
C PRO A 96 15.96 13.65 15.26
N GLY A 97 15.42 13.43 14.07
CA GLY A 97 14.79 14.48 13.26
C GLY A 97 15.36 14.68 11.86
N LEU A 98 16.68 14.55 11.67
CA LEU A 98 17.34 14.76 10.37
C LEU A 98 17.44 13.48 9.52
N SER A 99 16.90 12.37 10.03
CA SER A 99 17.00 11.03 9.47
C SER A 99 16.00 10.78 8.34
N GLU A 100 16.33 9.90 7.39
CA GLU A 100 15.39 9.41 6.37
C GLU A 100 14.12 8.84 7.02
N ILE A 101 12.97 9.24 6.48
CA ILE A 101 11.66 8.79 6.93
C ILE A 101 11.10 7.82 5.90
N THR A 102 10.56 6.69 6.36
CA THR A 102 9.89 5.72 5.51
C THR A 102 8.40 5.67 5.83
N VAL A 103 7.55 5.73 4.81
CA VAL A 103 6.12 5.48 4.96
C VAL A 103 5.86 4.02 4.63
N GLN A 104 5.36 3.27 5.61
CA GLN A 104 4.83 1.93 5.41
C GLN A 104 3.32 2.01 5.21
N ARG A 105 2.84 1.42 4.13
CA ARG A 105 1.42 1.31 3.78
C ARG A 105 1.01 -0.15 3.73
N PHE A 106 -0.04 -0.49 4.47
CA PHE A 106 -0.70 -1.78 4.41
C PHE A 106 -2.11 -1.60 3.88
N SER A 107 -2.39 -2.20 2.72
CA SER A 107 -3.59 -1.99 1.93
C SER A 107 -4.35 -3.31 1.75
N HIS A 108 -5.65 -3.28 1.99
CA HIS A 108 -6.57 -4.37 1.67
C HIS A 108 -7.62 -3.85 0.71
N THR A 109 -7.82 -4.54 -0.41
CA THR A 109 -8.84 -4.17 -1.38
C THR A 109 -9.71 -5.37 -1.67
N LEU A 110 -11.02 -5.16 -1.64
CA LEU A 110 -12.04 -6.10 -2.08
C LEU A 110 -12.80 -5.44 -3.22
N GLU A 111 -12.90 -6.13 -4.34
CA GLU A 111 -13.71 -5.70 -5.48
C GLU A 111 -14.69 -6.82 -5.85
N HIS A 112 -15.93 -6.44 -6.10
CA HIS A 112 -16.98 -7.33 -6.53
C HIS A 112 -17.71 -6.72 -7.73
N THR A 113 -17.79 -7.47 -8.81
CA THR A 113 -18.40 -7.00 -10.06
C THR A 113 -19.40 -8.02 -10.54
N ARG A 114 -20.59 -7.57 -10.93
CA ARG A 114 -21.65 -8.43 -11.44
C ARG A 114 -22.39 -7.78 -12.60
N PRO A 115 -22.60 -8.51 -13.71
CA PRO A 115 -23.67 -8.18 -14.64
C PRO A 115 -25.01 -8.20 -13.92
N LEU A 116 -25.79 -7.14 -14.13
CA LEU A 116 -27.16 -6.98 -13.67
C LEU A 116 -28.11 -7.19 -14.86
N LEU A 117 -29.42 -7.14 -14.62
CA LEU A 117 -30.41 -7.29 -15.67
C LEU A 117 -30.41 -6.09 -16.63
N ASN A 118 -30.93 -6.31 -17.84
CA ASN A 118 -31.19 -5.26 -18.84
C ASN A 118 -29.94 -4.42 -19.19
N GLY A 119 -28.77 -5.03 -19.36
CA GLY A 119 -27.56 -4.31 -19.78
C GLY A 119 -26.86 -3.49 -18.69
N TRP A 120 -27.32 -3.59 -17.44
CA TRP A 120 -26.64 -2.99 -16.30
C TRP A 120 -25.45 -3.85 -15.83
N ASN A 121 -24.43 -3.21 -15.27
CA ASN A 121 -23.31 -3.82 -14.60
C ASN A 121 -23.06 -3.07 -13.28
N GLY A 122 -22.99 -3.80 -12.18
CA GLY A 122 -22.73 -3.25 -10.87
C GLY A 122 -21.34 -3.65 -10.38
N MET A 123 -20.61 -2.70 -9.83
CA MET A 123 -19.33 -2.91 -9.15
C MET A 123 -19.40 -2.28 -7.76
N PHE A 124 -18.89 -3.02 -6.79
CA PHE A 124 -18.62 -2.54 -5.44
C PHE A 124 -17.15 -2.77 -5.15
N SER A 125 -16.43 -1.72 -4.76
CA SER A 125 -15.06 -1.83 -4.28
C SER A 125 -14.92 -1.22 -2.89
N MET A 126 -14.04 -1.79 -2.10
CA MET A 126 -13.73 -1.35 -0.75
C MET A 126 -12.23 -1.48 -0.54
N SER A 127 -11.59 -0.41 -0.07
CA SER A 127 -10.16 -0.34 0.21
C SER A 127 -9.95 0.16 1.62
N PHE A 128 -9.28 -0.65 2.44
CA PHE A 128 -8.81 -0.26 3.77
C PHE A 128 -7.29 -0.09 3.71
N ASN A 129 -6.80 1.08 4.12
CA ASN A 129 -5.37 1.37 4.19
C ASN A 129 -4.98 1.74 5.61
N ARG A 130 -3.85 1.20 6.07
CA ARG A 130 -3.17 1.57 7.30
C ARG A 130 -1.79 2.08 6.93
N ASN A 131 -1.55 3.37 7.15
CA ASN A 131 -0.29 4.03 6.89
C ASN A 131 0.44 4.27 8.21
N SER A 132 1.76 4.11 8.22
CA SER A 132 2.60 4.52 9.34
C SER A 132 3.89 5.13 8.87
N VAL A 133 4.38 6.06 9.68
CA VAL A 133 5.67 6.71 9.49
C VAL A 133 6.69 6.05 10.38
N LEU A 134 7.82 5.68 9.79
CA LEU A 134 8.91 4.97 10.44
C LEU A 134 10.21 5.78 10.30
N ASP A 135 11.00 5.83 11.35
CA ASP A 135 12.36 6.37 11.32
C ASP A 135 13.33 5.42 10.60
N ASN A 136 14.60 5.82 10.55
CA ASN A 136 15.67 5.03 9.95
C ASN A 136 15.92 3.71 10.70
N ASP A 137 15.72 3.68 12.02
CA ASP A 137 15.88 2.48 12.86
C ASP A 137 14.71 1.49 12.73
N GLY A 138 13.59 1.91 12.12
CA GLY A 138 12.38 1.11 11.97
C GLY A 138 11.34 1.33 13.06
N ASN A 139 11.52 2.33 13.93
CA ASN A 139 10.55 2.69 14.95
C ASN A 139 9.51 3.66 14.42
N HIS A 140 8.32 3.65 15.03
CA HIS A 140 7.26 4.60 14.70
C HIS A 140 7.58 6.00 15.23
N THR A 141 7.38 6.99 14.36
CA THR A 141 7.63 8.39 14.68
C THR A 141 6.36 9.21 14.48
N LEU A 142 6.00 9.99 15.50
CA LEU A 142 4.79 10.85 15.48
C LEU A 142 5.10 12.30 15.09
N PHE A 143 6.35 12.72 15.24
CA PHE A 143 6.79 14.10 14.99
C PHE A 143 8.01 14.12 14.08
N ASP A 144 8.12 15.13 13.23
CA ASP A 144 9.32 15.36 12.45
C ASP A 144 10.45 15.98 13.30
N ALA A 145 11.56 16.34 12.63
CA ALA A 145 12.70 17.03 13.25
C ALA A 145 12.36 18.31 14.00
N TYR A 146 11.32 18.99 13.57
CA TYR A 146 10.94 20.31 14.02
C TYR A 146 9.73 20.26 14.95
N GLY A 147 9.30 19.06 15.36
CA GLY A 147 8.17 18.85 16.26
C GLY A 147 6.80 18.94 15.59
N ALA A 148 6.72 18.99 14.25
CA ALA A 148 5.46 18.95 13.52
C ALA A 148 4.91 17.52 13.45
N PRO A 149 3.59 17.31 13.62
CA PRO A 149 3.01 15.98 13.57
C PRO A 149 3.07 15.40 12.15
N VAL A 150 3.55 14.16 12.03
CA VAL A 150 3.64 13.43 10.74
C VAL A 150 2.48 12.45 10.52
N THR A 151 1.61 12.31 11.52
CA THR A 151 0.37 11.52 11.45
C THR A 151 -0.81 12.44 11.72
N PHE A 152 -1.91 12.21 11.00
CA PHE A 152 -3.13 12.99 11.20
C PHE A 152 -3.83 12.60 12.51
N SER A 153 -3.84 11.30 12.84
CA SER A 153 -4.55 10.78 14.02
C SER A 153 -3.84 11.06 15.35
N GLY A 154 -2.57 11.48 15.34
CA GLY A 154 -1.73 11.56 16.53
C GLY A 154 -1.35 10.19 17.12
N THR A 155 -1.60 9.10 16.38
CA THR A 155 -1.24 7.73 16.77
C THR A 155 -0.20 7.15 15.82
N LYS A 156 0.36 5.97 16.15
CA LYS A 156 1.41 5.34 15.33
C LYS A 156 0.99 5.02 13.89
N HIS A 157 -0.32 4.96 13.63
CA HIS A 157 -0.85 4.62 12.32
C HIS A 157 -2.08 5.46 11.99
N ASP A 158 -2.15 5.93 10.75
CA ASP A 158 -3.37 6.51 10.19
C ASP A 158 -4.12 5.43 9.41
N THR A 159 -5.42 5.32 9.65
CA THR A 159 -6.28 4.37 8.94
C THR A 159 -7.27 5.13 8.07
N SER A 160 -7.54 4.60 6.89
CA SER A 160 -8.52 5.13 5.95
C SER A 160 -9.33 4.00 5.35
N LEU A 161 -10.63 4.21 5.22
CA LEU A 161 -11.53 3.31 4.50
C LEU A 161 -12.16 4.08 3.34
N THR A 162 -12.02 3.54 2.14
CA THR A 162 -12.67 4.04 0.93
C THR A 162 -13.59 2.95 0.41
N SER A 163 -14.83 3.30 0.08
CA SER A 163 -15.75 2.43 -0.63
C SER A 163 -16.24 3.12 -1.88
N GLN A 164 -16.47 2.36 -2.94
CA GLN A 164 -17.02 2.87 -4.18
C GLN A 164 -18.12 1.93 -4.67
N LEU A 165 -19.23 2.51 -5.10
CA LEU A 165 -20.29 1.82 -5.83
C LEU A 165 -20.35 2.40 -7.23
N ARG A 166 -20.34 1.53 -8.24
CA ARG A 166 -20.45 1.94 -9.64
C ARG A 166 -21.52 1.12 -10.34
N PHE A 167 -22.39 1.79 -11.08
CA PHE A 167 -23.37 1.18 -11.96
C PHE A 167 -23.16 1.71 -13.37
N ALA A 168 -22.95 0.80 -14.32
CA ALA A 168 -22.82 1.14 -15.73
C ALA A 168 -23.96 0.48 -16.49
N TYR A 169 -24.65 1.24 -17.33
CA TYR A 169 -25.63 0.75 -18.28
C TYR A 169 -25.04 0.78 -19.68
N SER A 170 -25.24 -0.29 -20.42
CA SER A 170 -24.97 -0.36 -21.86
C SER A 170 -26.24 -0.84 -22.55
N GLY A 171 -26.88 0.07 -23.29
CA GLY A 171 -28.15 -0.14 -23.98
C GLY A 171 -28.00 -0.24 -25.50
N PRO A 172 -29.12 -0.48 -26.20
CA PRO A 172 -29.18 -0.42 -27.66
C PRO A 172 -28.78 0.96 -28.19
N ASN A 173 -28.27 1.03 -29.43
CA ASN A 173 -27.82 2.27 -30.10
C ASN A 173 -26.66 2.99 -29.37
N ASP A 174 -25.73 2.24 -28.78
CA ASP A 174 -24.54 2.76 -28.07
C ASP A 174 -24.85 3.71 -26.91
N ALA A 175 -26.07 3.67 -26.37
CA ALA A 175 -26.43 4.43 -25.17
C ALA A 175 -25.64 3.88 -23.98
N SER A 176 -24.88 4.75 -23.30
CA SER A 176 -24.17 4.40 -22.07
C SER A 176 -24.44 5.40 -20.97
N LEU A 177 -24.59 4.90 -19.75
CA LEU A 177 -24.76 5.71 -18.54
C LEU A 177 -23.87 5.13 -17.45
N VAL A 178 -23.13 5.97 -16.75
CA VAL A 178 -22.29 5.55 -15.62
C VAL A 178 -22.64 6.40 -14.41
N LEU A 179 -22.98 5.72 -13.31
CA LEU A 179 -23.22 6.29 -11.99
C LEU A 179 -22.14 5.77 -11.06
N SER A 180 -21.48 6.66 -10.32
CA SER A 180 -20.48 6.28 -9.32
C SER A 180 -20.64 7.13 -8.06
N ALA A 181 -20.55 6.47 -6.90
CA ALA A 181 -20.55 7.07 -5.57
C ALA A 181 -19.39 6.51 -4.74
#